data_AF-A0A1E1WM78-F1
#
_entry.id   AF-A0A1E1WM78-F1
#
_cell.length_a   1.000
_cell.length_b   1.000
_cell.length_c   1.000
_cell.angle_alpha   90.00
_cell.angle_beta   90.00
_cell.angle_gamma   90.00
#
_symmetry.space_group_name_H-M   'P 1'
#
loop_
_entity.id
_entity.type
_entity.pdbx_description
1 polymer ?
#
loop_
_entity_poly.entity_id
_entity_poly.type
_entity_poly.pdbx_seq_one_letter_code
_entity_poly.pdbx_strand_id
1 'polypeptide(L)'
;TVILKGLEYLSIVFQYLMDSDYTMAEYEAYCFIPYLVLKVGDPKDSVRNGVKALFRQICVVYSVTKLFGYLMEGLKSKNARQRAECLECIGHLIETYGSTVMSPTGAVALKELARHIGDRDNAVRSAALNCVASAYFLEGEKVYKMIGQISDKDLSLLEERIKRA
;
A
#
# COMPACT_ATOMS: atom_id res chain seq x y z
N THR A 1 3.15 -13.99 -21.45
CA THR A 1 4.58 -13.68 -21.20
C THR A 1 5.07 -14.50 -20.02
N VAL A 2 6.38 -14.73 -19.89
CA VAL A 2 6.96 -15.49 -18.77
C VAL A 2 6.50 -14.93 -17.41
N ILE A 3 6.43 -13.60 -17.27
CA ILE A 3 5.97 -12.94 -16.04
C ILE A 3 4.52 -13.29 -15.66
N LEU A 4 3.59 -13.33 -16.62
CA LEU A 4 2.19 -13.65 -16.32
C LEU A 4 2.04 -15.11 -15.90
N LYS A 5 2.76 -16.03 -16.55
CA LYS A 5 2.82 -17.43 -16.11
C LYS A 5 3.46 -17.59 -14.73
N GLY A 6 4.48 -16.78 -14.41
CA GLY A 6 5.05 -16.70 -13.08
C GLY A 6 4.04 -16.24 -12.03
N LEU A 7 3.24 -15.20 -12.32
CA LEU A 7 2.19 -14.71 -11.41
C LEU A 7 1.05 -15.73 -11.24
N GLU A 8 0.63 -16.40 -12.32
CA GLU A 8 -0.35 -17.51 -12.25
C GLU A 8 0.15 -18.63 -11.33
N TYR A 9 1.42 -19.06 -11.51
CA TYR A 9 2.04 -20.06 -10.65
C TYR A 9 2.10 -19.62 -9.19
N LEU A 10 2.58 -18.40 -8.93
CA LEU A 10 2.65 -17.85 -7.58
C LEU A 10 1.27 -17.79 -6.92
N SER A 11 0.22 -17.46 -7.67
CA SER A 11 -1.14 -17.40 -7.12
C SER A 11 -1.62 -18.77 -6.65
N ILE A 12 -1.29 -19.83 -7.40
CA ILE A 12 -1.57 -21.22 -7.01
C ILE A 12 -0.74 -21.62 -5.78
N VAL A 13 0.54 -21.27 -5.73
CA VAL A 13 1.40 -21.55 -4.57
C VAL A 13 0.85 -20.89 -3.32
N PHE A 14 0.55 -19.59 -3.36
CA PHE A 14 0.00 -18.88 -2.20
C PHE A 14 -1.39 -19.39 -1.81
N GLN A 15 -2.20 -19.85 -2.77
CA GLN A 15 -3.47 -20.52 -2.44
C GLN A 15 -3.22 -21.79 -1.64
N TYR A 16 -2.30 -22.65 -2.09
CA TYR A 16 -1.94 -23.86 -1.36
C TYR A 16 -1.38 -23.56 0.04
N LEU A 17 -0.56 -22.52 0.18
CA LEU A 17 -0.03 -22.09 1.48
C LEU A 17 -1.14 -21.64 2.43
N MET A 18 -2.12 -20.86 1.93
CA MET A 18 -3.30 -20.48 2.71
C MET A 18 -4.12 -21.70 3.14
N ASP A 19 -4.38 -22.62 2.21
CA ASP A 19 -5.15 -23.85 2.48
C ASP A 19 -4.44 -24.80 3.45
N SER A 20 -3.13 -24.64 3.61
CA SER A 20 -2.28 -25.43 4.53
C SER A 20 -2.04 -24.74 5.88
N ASP A 21 -2.74 -23.64 6.17
CA ASP A 21 -2.53 -22.78 7.36
C ASP A 21 -1.06 -22.37 7.56
N TYR A 22 -0.33 -22.20 6.45
CA TYR A 22 1.08 -21.88 6.48
C TYR A 22 1.32 -20.42 6.89
N THR A 23 2.29 -20.20 7.77
CA THR A 23 2.79 -18.86 8.11
C THR A 23 4.18 -18.66 7.52
N MET A 24 4.28 -17.73 6.58
CA MET A 24 5.51 -17.39 5.88
C MET A 24 6.55 -16.80 6.84
N ALA A 25 7.78 -17.30 6.76
CA ALA A 25 8.87 -16.84 7.60
C ALA A 25 9.46 -15.51 7.10
N GLU A 26 10.12 -14.79 8.00
CA GLU A 26 10.74 -13.49 7.68
C GLU A 26 11.75 -13.55 6.53
N TYR A 27 12.56 -14.61 6.49
CA TYR A 27 13.59 -14.74 5.44
C TYR A 27 12.95 -14.94 4.06
N GLU A 28 11.83 -15.65 3.98
CA GLU A 28 11.08 -15.87 2.73
C GLU A 28 10.45 -14.56 2.27
N ALA A 29 9.82 -13.83 3.22
CA ALA A 29 9.28 -12.51 2.98
C ALA A 29 10.35 -11.56 2.42
N TYR A 30 11.52 -11.52 3.07
CA TYR A 30 12.64 -10.67 2.70
C TYR A 30 13.21 -11.01 1.32
N CYS A 31 13.30 -12.29 0.97
CA CYS A 31 13.77 -12.73 -0.34
C CYS A 31 12.76 -12.50 -1.46
N PHE A 32 11.48 -12.29 -1.15
CA PHE A 32 10.41 -12.27 -2.14
C PHE A 32 9.72 -10.91 -2.28
N ILE A 33 9.16 -10.36 -1.19
CA ILE A 33 8.28 -9.20 -1.21
C ILE A 33 8.93 -7.95 -1.84
N PRO A 34 10.19 -7.58 -1.53
CA PRO A 34 10.81 -6.40 -2.13
C PRO A 34 10.84 -6.44 -3.67
N TYR A 35 11.09 -7.62 -4.25
CA TYR A 35 11.10 -7.79 -5.71
C TYR A 35 9.69 -7.78 -6.31
N LEU A 36 8.71 -8.28 -5.56
CA LEU A 36 7.30 -8.20 -5.94
C LEU A 36 6.82 -6.73 -5.96
N VAL A 37 7.23 -5.92 -4.97
CA VAL A 37 6.95 -4.47 -4.92
C VAL A 37 7.50 -3.75 -6.15
N LEU A 38 8.65 -4.14 -6.69
CA LEU A 38 9.16 -3.56 -7.96
C LEU A 38 8.23 -3.82 -9.16
N LYS A 39 7.44 -4.91 -9.12
CA LYS A 39 6.52 -5.30 -10.20
C LYS A 39 5.16 -4.62 -10.12
N VAL A 40 4.81 -4.01 -8.99
CA VAL A 40 3.54 -3.27 -8.88
C VAL A 40 3.51 -2.03 -9.78
N GLY A 41 4.68 -1.52 -10.22
CA GLY A 41 4.80 -0.41 -11.15
C GLY A 41 4.90 -0.80 -12.64
N ASP A 42 4.63 -2.06 -13.00
CA ASP A 42 4.79 -2.57 -14.37
C ASP A 42 3.89 -1.85 -15.39
N PRO A 43 4.37 -1.60 -16.62
CA PRO A 43 3.55 -0.97 -17.67
C PRO A 43 2.28 -1.73 -18.02
N LYS A 44 2.22 -3.05 -17.78
CA LYS A 44 1.06 -3.88 -18.12
C LYS A 44 0.09 -3.99 -16.95
N ASP A 45 -1.15 -3.59 -17.17
CA ASP A 45 -2.23 -3.63 -16.17
C ASP A 45 -2.46 -5.04 -15.64
N SER A 46 -2.38 -6.06 -16.50
CA SER A 46 -2.51 -7.46 -16.09
C SER A 46 -1.42 -7.92 -15.12
N VAL A 47 -0.19 -7.42 -15.26
CA VAL A 47 0.90 -7.71 -14.32
C VAL A 47 0.61 -7.02 -12.99
N ARG A 48 0.24 -5.74 -13.01
CA ARG A 48 -0.08 -4.99 -11.78
C ARG A 48 -1.24 -5.63 -11.00
N ASN A 49 -2.31 -6.00 -11.69
CA ASN A 49 -3.46 -6.67 -11.08
C ASN A 49 -3.08 -8.03 -10.46
N GLY A 50 -2.24 -8.81 -11.14
CA GLY A 50 -1.72 -10.07 -10.58
C GLY A 50 -0.86 -9.85 -9.33
N VAL A 51 -0.01 -8.81 -9.33
CA VAL A 51 0.80 -8.43 -8.16
C VAL A 51 -0.08 -7.98 -6.98
N LYS A 52 -1.10 -7.15 -7.24
CA LYS A 52 -2.06 -6.71 -6.20
C LYS A 52 -2.86 -7.88 -5.62
N ALA A 53 -3.25 -8.85 -6.45
CA ALA A 53 -3.89 -10.07 -5.99
C ALA A 53 -2.95 -10.90 -5.08
N LEU A 54 -1.68 -11.04 -5.46
CA LEU A 54 -0.69 -11.71 -4.63
C LEU A 54 -0.49 -11.02 -3.27
N PHE A 55 -0.46 -9.68 -3.21
CA PHE A 55 -0.38 -8.98 -1.92
C PHE A 55 -1.55 -9.33 -0.99
N ARG A 56 -2.76 -9.49 -1.52
CA ARG A 56 -3.92 -9.92 -0.74
C ARG A 56 -3.75 -11.33 -0.19
N GLN A 57 -3.22 -12.26 -0.99
CA GLN A 57 -2.93 -13.62 -0.51
C GLN A 57 -1.80 -13.61 0.54
N ILE A 58 -0.77 -12.78 0.36
CA ILE A 58 0.31 -12.60 1.34
C ILE A 58 -0.22 -12.10 2.69
N CYS A 59 -1.26 -11.26 2.70
CA CYS A 59 -1.87 -10.79 3.96
C CYS A 59 -2.47 -11.92 4.82
N VAL A 60 -2.77 -13.08 4.22
CA VAL A 60 -3.33 -14.23 4.93
C VAL A 60 -2.23 -15.09 5.55
N VAL A 61 -1.09 -15.21 4.87
CA VAL A 61 0.03 -16.08 5.29
C VAL A 61 1.19 -15.32 5.94
N TYR A 62 1.13 -13.99 6.04
CA TYR A 62 2.21 -13.16 6.57
C TYR A 62 1.69 -11.95 7.35
N SER A 63 2.55 -11.37 8.19
CA SER A 63 2.21 -10.20 9.00
C SER A 63 1.88 -8.98 8.12
N VAL A 64 0.63 -8.50 8.23
CA VAL A 64 0.15 -7.32 7.50
C VAL A 64 0.96 -6.07 7.85
N THR A 65 1.34 -5.89 9.12
CA THR A 65 2.20 -4.77 9.56
C THR A 65 3.57 -4.80 8.90
N LYS A 66 4.14 -5.99 8.68
CA LYS A 66 5.44 -6.12 8.00
C LYS A 66 5.31 -5.93 6.49
N LEU A 67 4.22 -6.44 5.89
CA LEU A 67 3.89 -6.16 4.49
C LEU A 67 3.72 -4.66 4.23
N PHE A 68 3.01 -3.97 5.13
CA PHE A 68 2.88 -2.51 5.11
C PHE A 68 4.26 -1.84 5.08
N GLY A 69 5.20 -2.29 5.90
CA GLY A 69 6.59 -1.81 5.88
C GLY A 69 7.26 -1.95 4.51
N TYR A 70 7.12 -3.09 3.83
CA TYR A 70 7.64 -3.27 2.47
C TYR A 70 6.98 -2.36 1.43
N LEU A 71 5.67 -2.11 1.54
CA LEU A 71 4.96 -1.20 0.64
C LEU A 71 5.38 0.26 0.87
N MET A 72 5.64 0.66 2.12
CA MET A 72 6.18 1.99 2.46
C MET A 72 7.54 2.23 1.80
N GLU A 73 8.40 1.21 1.73
CA GLU A 73 9.68 1.32 0.99
C GLU A 73 9.46 1.56 -0.52
N GLY A 74 8.37 1.05 -1.08
CA GLY A 74 7.96 1.29 -2.47
C GLY A 74 7.67 2.76 -2.80
N LEU A 75 7.30 3.56 -1.80
CA LEU A 75 7.03 5.01 -1.95
C LEU A 75 8.29 5.83 -2.27
N LYS A 76 9.48 5.28 -1.99
CA LYS A 76 10.77 5.91 -2.30
C LYS A 76 11.17 5.77 -3.77
N SER A 77 10.39 5.03 -4.58
CA SER A 77 10.70 4.77 -5.98
C SER A 77 10.64 6.02 -6.85
N LYS A 78 11.55 6.13 -7.82
CA LYS A 78 11.47 7.15 -8.88
C LYS A 78 10.31 6.90 -9.84
N ASN A 79 9.81 5.67 -9.94
CA ASN A 79 8.68 5.31 -10.78
C ASN A 79 7.35 5.76 -10.12
N ALA A 80 6.69 6.76 -10.69
CA ALA A 80 5.43 7.29 -10.18
C ALA A 80 4.32 6.22 -10.10
N ARG A 81 4.27 5.30 -11.07
CA ARG A 81 3.27 4.21 -11.07
C ARG A 81 3.47 3.26 -9.89
N GLN A 82 4.73 2.94 -9.57
CA GLN A 82 5.03 2.12 -8.40
C GLN A 82 4.56 2.83 -7.10
N ARG A 83 4.84 4.14 -6.96
CA ARG A 83 4.38 4.91 -5.80
C ARG A 83 2.86 4.92 -5.69
N ALA A 84 2.15 5.21 -6.79
CA ALA A 84 0.69 5.25 -6.83
C ALA A 84 0.07 3.90 -6.42
N GLU A 85 0.56 2.80 -7.00
CA GLU A 85 0.04 1.46 -6.73
C GLU A 85 0.40 0.96 -5.32
N CYS A 86 1.56 1.37 -4.78
CA CYS A 86 1.89 1.12 -3.37
C CYS A 86 0.93 1.88 -2.44
N LEU A 87 0.62 3.15 -2.73
CA LEU A 87 -0.37 3.93 -1.96
C LEU A 87 -1.77 3.32 -2.02
N GLU A 88 -2.19 2.82 -3.19
CA GLU A 88 -3.47 2.08 -3.32
C GLU A 88 -3.47 0.82 -2.45
N CYS A 89 -2.40 0.03 -2.50
CA CYS A 89 -2.28 -1.17 -1.67
C CYS A 89 -2.29 -0.82 -0.17
N ILE A 90 -1.58 0.22 0.24
CA ILE A 90 -1.54 0.69 1.63
C ILE A 90 -2.92 1.16 2.09
N GLY A 91 -3.62 1.97 1.26
CA GLY A 91 -4.99 2.39 1.54
C GLY A 91 -5.90 1.19 1.78
N HIS A 92 -5.82 0.18 0.91
CA HIS A 92 -6.58 -1.05 1.07
C HIS A 92 -6.24 -1.82 2.35
N LEU A 93 -4.95 -1.87 2.77
CA LEU A 93 -4.56 -2.48 4.03
C LEU A 93 -5.18 -1.74 5.22
N ILE A 94 -5.16 -0.41 5.20
CA ILE A 94 -5.74 0.43 6.26
C ILE A 94 -7.25 0.22 6.33
N GLU A 95 -7.96 0.23 5.20
CA GLU A 95 -9.41 -0.01 5.14
C GLU A 95 -9.79 -1.41 5.65
N THR A 96 -8.99 -2.43 5.32
CA THR A 96 -9.33 -3.83 5.58
C THR A 96 -8.96 -4.27 7.00
N TYR A 97 -7.80 -3.85 7.50
CA TYR A 97 -7.23 -4.32 8.76
C TYR A 97 -7.18 -3.24 9.85
N GLY A 98 -7.61 -2.02 9.53
CA GLY A 98 -7.60 -0.88 10.42
C GLY A 98 -6.24 -0.18 10.52
N SER A 99 -6.20 0.87 11.33
CA SER A 99 -5.00 1.71 11.54
C SER A 99 -3.84 0.97 12.23
N THR A 100 -4.12 -0.17 12.87
CA THR A 100 -3.12 -0.98 13.59
C THR A 100 -2.03 -1.50 12.66
N VAL A 101 -2.28 -1.63 11.35
CA VAL A 101 -1.27 -1.99 10.34
C VAL A 101 -0.08 -1.03 10.30
N MET A 102 -0.28 0.23 10.70
CA MET A 102 0.77 1.25 10.71
C MET A 102 1.59 1.23 12.01
N SER A 103 1.29 0.34 12.96
CA SER A 103 2.01 0.26 14.25
C SER A 103 3.42 -0.31 14.08
N PRO A 104 4.41 0.11 14.89
CA PRO A 104 4.31 1.12 15.96
C PRO A 104 4.51 2.56 15.45
N THR A 105 4.69 2.77 14.15
CA THR A 105 5.14 4.04 13.56
C THR A 105 4.01 4.86 12.93
N GLY A 106 2.77 4.70 13.40
CA GLY A 106 1.57 5.22 12.74
C GLY A 106 1.63 6.71 12.38
N ALA A 107 2.09 7.57 13.30
CA ALA A 107 2.24 9.00 13.03
C ALA A 107 3.32 9.29 11.97
N VAL A 108 4.45 8.58 12.01
CA VAL A 108 5.54 8.75 11.03
C VAL A 108 5.09 8.26 9.65
N ALA A 109 4.41 7.12 9.60
CA ALA A 109 3.93 6.53 8.36
C ALA A 109 2.85 7.41 7.72
N LEU A 110 1.87 7.87 8.50
CA LEU A 110 0.80 8.74 8.01
C LEU A 110 1.32 10.11 7.53
N LYS A 111 2.32 10.66 8.21
CA LYS A 111 3.05 11.85 7.74
C LYS A 111 3.72 11.62 6.38
N GLU A 112 4.37 10.48 6.18
CA GLU A 112 4.98 10.15 4.88
C GLU A 112 3.93 9.95 3.80
N LEU A 113 2.81 9.29 4.09
CA LEU A 113 1.68 9.14 3.15
C LEU A 113 1.13 10.50 2.72
N ALA A 114 0.94 11.42 3.66
CA ALA A 114 0.43 12.76 3.39
C ALA A 114 1.38 13.59 2.52
N ARG A 115 2.70 13.37 2.61
CA ARG A 115 3.70 14.03 1.76
C ARG A 115 3.45 13.78 0.27
N HIS A 116 2.85 12.65 -0.09
CA HIS A 116 2.52 12.30 -1.48
C HIS A 116 1.29 13.02 -2.05
N ILE A 117 0.51 13.74 -1.23
CA ILE A 117 -0.57 14.60 -1.73
C ILE A 117 0.01 15.72 -2.62
N GLY A 118 1.19 16.23 -2.26
CA GLY A 118 1.91 17.22 -3.06
C GLY A 118 2.71 16.65 -4.25
N ASP A 119 2.62 15.34 -4.55
CA ASP A 119 3.34 14.74 -5.68
C ASP A 119 2.91 15.40 -7.00
N ARG A 120 3.79 15.48 -7.99
CA ARG A 120 3.48 16.09 -9.31
C ARG A 120 2.60 15.17 -10.15
N ASP A 121 2.75 13.86 -9.98
CA ASP A 121 1.97 12.86 -10.69
C ASP A 121 0.54 12.77 -10.12
N ASN A 122 -0.45 12.85 -11.01
CA ASN A 122 -1.85 12.87 -10.60
C ASN A 122 -2.33 11.55 -9.98
N ALA A 123 -1.81 10.41 -10.45
CA ALA A 123 -2.18 9.12 -9.88
C ALA A 123 -1.62 8.97 -8.47
N VAL A 124 -0.37 9.37 -8.25
CA VAL A 124 0.24 9.36 -6.91
C VAL A 124 -0.52 10.27 -5.94
N ARG A 125 -0.82 11.51 -6.35
CA ARG A 125 -1.60 12.44 -5.53
C ARG A 125 -2.99 11.89 -5.20
N SER A 126 -3.69 11.33 -6.18
CA SER A 126 -5.03 10.80 -5.95
C SER A 126 -5.03 9.60 -5.01
N ALA A 127 -4.06 8.70 -5.17
CA ALA A 127 -3.89 7.54 -4.28
C ALA A 127 -3.51 7.95 -2.86
N ALA A 128 -2.65 8.95 -2.69
CA ALA A 128 -2.30 9.51 -1.37
C ALA A 128 -3.51 10.11 -0.67
N LEU A 129 -4.32 10.91 -1.39
CA LEU A 129 -5.55 11.48 -0.86
C LEU A 129 -6.53 10.41 -0.38
N ASN A 130 -6.74 9.34 -1.17
CA ASN A 130 -7.60 8.22 -0.78
C ASN A 130 -7.04 7.48 0.44
N CYS A 131 -5.73 7.22 0.46
CA CYS A 131 -5.07 6.52 1.55
C CYS A 131 -5.16 7.28 2.87
N VAL A 132 -4.93 8.60 2.86
CA VAL A 132 -5.04 9.44 4.06
C VAL A 132 -6.51 9.61 4.47
N ALA A 133 -7.44 9.73 3.52
CA ALA A 133 -8.88 9.75 3.81
C ALA A 133 -9.34 8.44 4.48
N SER A 134 -8.82 7.28 4.04
CA SER A 134 -9.10 5.99 4.67
C SER A 134 -8.67 5.98 6.14
N ALA A 135 -7.49 6.51 6.44
CA ALA A 135 -7.03 6.67 7.82
C ALA A 135 -7.93 7.65 8.61
N TYR A 136 -8.42 8.72 7.98
CA TYR A 136 -9.34 9.68 8.60
C TYR A 136 -10.67 9.03 9.00
N PHE A 137 -11.23 8.17 8.14
CA PHE A 137 -12.48 7.48 8.46
C PHE A 137 -12.36 6.49 9.64
N LEU A 138 -11.13 6.09 9.99
CA LEU A 138 -10.87 5.21 11.13
C LEU A 138 -10.49 5.98 12.41
N GLU A 139 -9.66 7.02 12.29
CA GLU A 139 -9.07 7.73 13.44
C GLU A 139 -9.68 9.12 13.70
N GLY A 140 -10.51 9.61 12.78
CA GLY A 140 -11.12 10.94 12.81
C GLY A 140 -10.09 12.07 12.79
N GLU A 141 -10.38 13.14 13.54
CA GLU A 141 -9.57 14.37 13.56
C GLU A 141 -8.12 14.16 14.04
N LYS A 142 -7.80 13.03 14.69
CA LYS A 142 -6.42 12.70 15.07
C LYS A 142 -5.49 12.67 13.86
N VAL A 143 -6.01 12.33 12.67
CA VAL A 143 -5.25 12.32 11.42
C VAL A 143 -4.62 13.68 11.13
N TYR A 144 -5.32 14.79 11.37
CA TYR A 144 -4.78 16.13 11.13
C TYR A 144 -3.52 16.42 11.97
N LYS A 145 -3.41 15.86 13.17
CA LYS A 145 -2.20 15.95 14.00
C LYS A 145 -1.09 15.03 13.49
N MET A 146 -1.45 13.86 12.96
CA MET A 146 -0.50 12.83 12.52
C MET A 146 0.10 13.09 11.14
N ILE A 147 -0.64 13.69 10.21
CA ILE A 147 -0.14 14.03 8.86
C ILE A 147 0.96 15.11 8.89
N GLY A 148 1.11 15.80 10.03
CA GLY A 148 2.06 16.90 10.19
C GLY A 148 1.68 18.13 9.39
N GLN A 149 2.65 18.99 9.12
CA GLN A 149 2.44 20.21 8.35
C GLN A 149 2.46 19.90 6.85
N ILE A 150 1.31 20.04 6.19
CA ILE A 150 1.17 20.06 4.74
C ILE A 150 0.75 21.46 4.27
N SER A 151 0.81 21.74 2.97
CA SER A 151 0.40 23.05 2.45
C SER A 151 -1.12 23.25 2.58
N ASP A 152 -1.58 24.50 2.70
CA ASP A 152 -3.02 24.81 2.77
C ASP A 152 -3.79 24.28 1.57
N LYS A 153 -3.14 24.28 0.39
CA LYS A 153 -3.69 23.69 -0.83
C LYS A 153 -3.90 22.18 -0.69
N ASP A 154 -2.89 21.46 -0.20
CA ASP A 154 -2.97 20.00 -0.04
C ASP A 154 -3.97 19.62 1.05
N LEU A 155 -4.05 20.41 2.12
CA LEU A 155 -5.05 20.26 3.18
C LEU A 155 -6.47 20.44 2.63
N SER A 156 -6.70 21.50 1.84
CA SER A 156 -8.00 21.73 1.19
C SER A 156 -8.40 20.58 0.27
N LEU A 157 -7.45 20.00 -0.48
CA LEU A 157 -7.71 18.82 -1.32
C LEU A 157 -8.10 17.59 -0.50
N LEU A 158 -7.43 17.38 0.65
CA LEU A 158 -7.72 16.30 1.56
C LEU A 158 -9.11 16.45 2.19
N GLU A 159 -9.44 17.64 2.69
CA GLU A 159 -10.76 17.93 3.26
C GLU A 159 -11.87 17.75 2.23
N GLU A 160 -11.66 18.21 1.00
CA GLU A 160 -12.61 18.01 -0.09
C GLU A 160 -12.77 16.53 -0.43
N ARG A 161 -11.68 15.75 -0.42
CA ARG A 161 -11.74 14.29 -0.63
C ARG A 161 -12.55 13.61 0.47
N ILE A 162 -12.30 13.95 1.73
CA ILE A 162 -13.01 13.41 2.90
C ILE A 162 -14.50 13.73 2.83
N LYS A 163 -14.88 14.95 2.43
CA LYS A 163 -16.30 15.36 2.32
C LYS A 163 -17.07 14.65 1.21
N ARG A 164 -16.38 14.14 0.19
CA ARG A 164 -16.99 13.53 -1.02
C ARG A 164 -17.06 12.00 -0.97
N ALA A 165 -16.27 11.37 -0.10
CA ALA A 165 -16.25 9.93 0.10
C ALA A 165 -17.35 9.50 1.08
#